data_AF-A0A7C9J4S8-F1
#
_entry.id   AF-A0A7C9J4S8-F1
#
_cell.length_a   1.000
_cell.length_b   1.000
_cell.length_c   1.000
_cell.angle_alpha   90.00
_cell.angle_beta   90.00
_cell.angle_gamma   90.00
#
_symmetry.space_group_name_H-M   'P 1'
#
loop_
_entity.id
_entity.type
_entity.pdbx_description
1 polymer ?
#
loop_
_entity_poly.entity_id
_entity_poly.type
_entity_poly.pdbx_seq_one_letter_code
_entity_poly.pdbx_strand_id
1 'polypeptide(L)'
;MSLRKTKRDALAEGPTLDDRLAAEDVEQLFRDLESQVRGDDTGYPSRWGDVADADPAERRWVVHGLDLLARNADGAGPGFSGPRAASLIVDRARWRRFEPGAPRFEEEVMSVSGWLEAALTSSLALPGAAALTRLAEIHGRAPSGGVFDAAALTTSVLPGLKAELAGESLWWEASSEPEDLSWMESVAASIQRFVRDQGPSFPTANVAGPLYDGFDYAASVIDARAADDDEDARLAFLRRRAHLTGALYSAGYDHARPDHRESLDDLLDGWLADDPELDDLAGLLLGNSPSHEAGERTYVHLPAHVPTGAWGPRESWRPHLHALMVHEFVHVLAHPDFTEATEAAARGPLLAEGIADLLTADLLDALTPGQVWTIHGSAAEIRDLAGADQVKAAYYLGRVDFIGLD
;
A
#
# COMPACT_ATOMS: atom_id res chain seq x y z
N MET A 1 -8.12 11.02 -16.07
CA MET A 1 -7.96 10.99 -17.54
C MET A 1 -9.33 11.07 -18.19
N SER A 2 -9.57 11.98 -19.13
CA SER A 2 -10.79 11.96 -19.94
C SER A 2 -10.60 10.94 -21.05
N LEU A 3 -11.36 9.84 -21.01
CA LEU A 3 -11.47 8.89 -22.10
C LEU A 3 -11.89 9.68 -23.35
N ARG A 4 -10.93 9.93 -24.25
CA ARG A 4 -11.24 10.58 -25.52
C ARG A 4 -12.15 9.63 -26.27
N LYS A 5 -13.44 9.97 -26.37
CA LYS A 5 -14.31 9.45 -27.43
C LYS A 5 -13.58 9.67 -28.74
N THR A 6 -12.96 8.63 -29.25
CA THR A 6 -12.40 8.68 -30.59
C THR A 6 -13.55 8.91 -31.55
N LYS A 7 -13.34 9.78 -32.54
CA LYS A 7 -14.30 10.13 -33.59
C LYS A 7 -14.86 8.90 -34.37
N ARG A 8 -14.33 7.71 -34.08
CA ARG A 8 -14.74 6.40 -34.59
C ARG A 8 -16.02 5.86 -33.93
N ASP A 9 -16.32 6.26 -32.69
CA ASP A 9 -17.54 5.80 -31.98
C ASP A 9 -18.81 6.51 -32.43
N ALA A 10 -18.69 7.70 -33.03
CA ALA A 10 -19.83 8.47 -33.53
C ALA A 10 -20.33 8.02 -34.92
N LEU A 11 -19.66 7.03 -35.55
CA LEU A 11 -19.93 6.58 -36.91
C LEU A 11 -19.93 5.04 -37.08
N ALA A 12 -19.99 4.27 -35.99
CA ALA A 12 -20.09 2.81 -36.10
C ALA A 12 -21.52 2.41 -36.51
N GLU A 13 -21.79 2.34 -37.82
CA GLU A 13 -23.01 1.79 -38.44
C GLU A 13 -23.11 0.25 -38.33
N GLY A 14 -22.61 -0.33 -37.23
CA GLY A 14 -22.61 -1.78 -36.98
C GLY A 14 -23.53 -2.17 -35.82
N PRO A 15 -23.90 -3.47 -35.71
CA PRO A 15 -24.63 -3.97 -34.55
C PRO A 15 -23.84 -3.71 -33.27
N THR A 16 -24.53 -3.28 -32.21
CA THR A 16 -23.93 -3.11 -30.88
C THR A 16 -23.51 -4.46 -30.31
N LEU A 17 -22.64 -4.49 -29.28
CA LEU A 17 -22.26 -5.74 -28.64
C LEU A 17 -23.48 -6.49 -28.05
N ASP A 18 -24.48 -5.76 -27.57
CA ASP A 18 -25.75 -6.34 -27.11
C ASP A 18 -26.54 -6.96 -28.28
N ASP A 19 -26.54 -6.33 -29.46
CA ASP A 19 -27.16 -6.91 -30.66
C ASP A 19 -26.45 -8.19 -31.10
N ARG A 20 -25.11 -8.23 -30.97
CA ARG A 20 -24.30 -9.42 -31.26
C ARG A 20 -24.56 -10.53 -30.26
N LEU A 21 -24.62 -10.23 -28.96
CA LEU A 21 -24.99 -11.20 -27.91
C LEU A 21 -26.38 -11.79 -28.12
N ALA A 22 -27.30 -11.04 -28.72
CA ALA A 22 -28.65 -11.51 -29.03
C ALA A 22 -28.73 -12.37 -30.31
N ALA A 23 -27.76 -12.25 -31.22
CA ALA A 23 -27.81 -12.85 -32.56
C ALA A 23 -26.73 -13.93 -32.81
N GLU A 24 -25.59 -13.85 -32.14
CA GLU A 24 -24.43 -14.73 -32.29
C GLU A 24 -24.39 -15.80 -31.19
N ASP A 25 -23.63 -16.87 -31.44
CA ASP A 25 -23.30 -17.84 -30.40
C ASP A 25 -22.31 -17.22 -29.41
N VAL A 26 -22.69 -17.19 -28.13
CA VAL A 26 -21.89 -16.56 -27.05
C VAL A 26 -20.51 -17.20 -26.93
N GLU A 27 -20.39 -18.51 -27.21
CA GLU A 27 -19.10 -19.21 -27.24
C GLU A 27 -18.17 -18.63 -28.31
N GLN A 28 -18.70 -18.47 -29.53
CA GLN A 28 -17.93 -17.94 -30.65
C GLN A 28 -17.55 -16.47 -30.39
N LEU A 29 -18.50 -15.65 -29.91
CA LEU A 29 -18.24 -14.26 -29.58
C LEU A 29 -17.16 -14.11 -28.48
N PHE A 30 -17.25 -14.93 -27.43
CA PHE A 30 -16.22 -14.98 -26.39
C PHE A 30 -14.86 -15.34 -26.99
N ARG A 31 -14.77 -16.41 -27.78
CA ARG A 31 -13.49 -16.87 -28.36
C ARG A 31 -12.88 -15.83 -29.30
N ASP A 32 -13.69 -15.15 -30.10
CA ASP A 32 -13.22 -14.10 -31.01
C ASP A 32 -12.62 -12.93 -30.22
N LEU A 33 -13.30 -12.47 -29.16
CA LEU A 33 -12.83 -11.38 -28.30
C LEU A 33 -11.62 -11.80 -27.47
N GLU A 34 -11.64 -13.00 -26.89
CA GLU A 34 -10.53 -13.57 -26.14
C GLU A 34 -9.28 -13.66 -27.03
N SER A 35 -9.41 -14.15 -28.27
CA SER A 35 -8.33 -14.19 -29.24
C SER A 35 -7.81 -12.81 -29.60
N GLN A 36 -8.68 -11.80 -29.73
CA GLN A 36 -8.25 -10.42 -30.01
C GLN A 36 -7.46 -9.82 -28.84
N VAL A 37 -7.91 -10.01 -27.60
CA VAL A 37 -7.21 -9.51 -26.40
C VAL A 37 -5.88 -10.20 -26.22
N ARG A 38 -5.82 -11.52 -26.43
CA ARG A 38 -4.62 -12.34 -26.23
C ARG A 38 -3.56 -12.14 -27.31
N GLY A 39 -3.97 -11.81 -28.53
CA GLY A 39 -3.09 -11.82 -29.70
C GLY A 39 -2.60 -13.24 -30.03
N ASP A 40 -1.39 -13.33 -30.58
CA ASP A 40 -0.80 -14.58 -31.07
C ASP A 40 -0.27 -15.51 -29.95
N ASP A 41 -0.47 -15.18 -28.67
CA ASP A 41 0.02 -15.99 -27.56
C ASP A 41 -0.85 -17.23 -27.34
N THR A 42 -0.35 -18.38 -27.83
CA THR A 42 -0.98 -19.69 -27.68
C THR A 42 -0.64 -20.39 -26.36
N GLY A 43 0.17 -19.78 -25.48
CA GLY A 43 0.62 -20.38 -24.23
C GLY A 43 -0.47 -20.55 -23.17
N TYR A 44 -1.60 -19.86 -23.33
CA TYR A 44 -2.73 -19.92 -22.41
C TYR A 44 -3.91 -20.72 -23.01
N PRO A 45 -4.51 -21.70 -22.32
CA PRO A 45 -5.74 -22.31 -22.83
C PRO A 45 -6.89 -21.28 -22.82
N SER A 46 -7.86 -21.43 -23.73
CA SER A 46 -9.09 -20.64 -23.67
C SER A 46 -9.82 -20.89 -22.35
N ARG A 47 -10.30 -19.83 -21.69
CA ARG A 47 -11.06 -19.92 -20.44
C ARG A 47 -12.56 -20.16 -20.67
N TRP A 48 -12.99 -20.49 -21.90
CA TRP A 48 -14.41 -20.74 -22.20
C TRP A 48 -15.03 -21.81 -21.30
N GLY A 49 -14.28 -22.84 -20.91
CA GLY A 49 -14.80 -23.88 -20.00
C GLY A 49 -15.37 -23.30 -18.71
N ASP A 50 -14.70 -22.31 -18.12
CA ASP A 50 -15.16 -21.65 -16.89
C ASP A 50 -16.34 -20.72 -17.15
N VAL A 51 -16.34 -20.05 -18.32
CA VAL A 51 -17.41 -19.12 -18.73
C VAL A 51 -18.69 -19.86 -19.14
N ALA A 52 -18.57 -21.08 -19.69
CA ALA A 52 -19.68 -21.90 -20.12
C ALA A 52 -20.59 -22.33 -18.97
N ASP A 53 -20.04 -22.44 -17.76
CA ASP A 53 -20.77 -22.79 -16.53
C ASP A 53 -21.25 -21.55 -15.74
N ALA A 54 -20.72 -20.37 -16.05
CA ALA A 54 -21.08 -19.10 -15.41
C ALA A 54 -22.55 -18.72 -15.67
N ASP A 55 -23.13 -17.88 -14.81
CA ASP A 55 -24.50 -17.39 -15.04
C ASP A 55 -24.59 -16.43 -16.24
N PRO A 56 -25.79 -16.18 -16.81
CA PRO A 56 -25.91 -15.31 -17.98
C PRO A 56 -25.40 -13.88 -17.79
N ALA A 57 -25.48 -13.34 -16.57
CA ALA A 57 -25.01 -12.00 -16.26
C ALA A 57 -23.48 -11.97 -16.11
N GLU A 58 -22.87 -13.01 -15.55
CA GLU A 58 -21.41 -13.22 -15.54
C GLU A 58 -20.86 -13.32 -16.96
N ARG A 59 -21.48 -14.15 -17.83
CA ARG A 59 -21.08 -14.28 -19.24
C ARG A 59 -21.15 -12.95 -19.98
N ARG A 60 -22.24 -12.20 -19.78
CA ARG A 60 -22.40 -10.87 -20.34
C ARG A 60 -21.29 -9.95 -19.85
N TRP A 61 -21.02 -9.91 -18.56
CA TRP A 61 -19.96 -9.06 -18.01
C TRP A 61 -18.59 -9.38 -18.60
N VAL A 62 -18.23 -10.67 -18.71
CA VAL A 62 -16.97 -11.12 -19.33
C VAL A 62 -16.87 -10.66 -20.78
N VAL A 63 -17.91 -10.88 -21.59
CA VAL A 63 -17.91 -10.51 -23.01
C VAL A 63 -17.75 -8.99 -23.18
N HIS A 64 -18.46 -8.18 -22.39
CA HIS A 64 -18.30 -6.72 -22.42
C HIS A 64 -16.92 -6.28 -21.92
N GLY A 65 -16.35 -6.97 -20.93
CA GLY A 65 -15.01 -6.70 -20.42
C GLY A 65 -13.94 -6.97 -21.48
N LEU A 66 -14.02 -8.12 -22.16
CA LEU A 66 -13.10 -8.47 -23.25
C LEU A 66 -13.23 -7.53 -24.44
N ASP A 67 -14.45 -7.14 -24.83
CA ASP A 67 -14.65 -6.14 -25.88
C ASP A 67 -14.01 -4.79 -25.51
N LEU A 68 -14.19 -4.34 -24.26
CA LEU A 68 -13.56 -3.11 -23.79
C LEU A 68 -12.03 -3.21 -23.85
N LEU A 69 -11.45 -4.33 -23.41
CA LEU A 69 -10.00 -4.54 -23.49
C LEU A 69 -9.51 -4.61 -24.94
N ALA A 70 -10.19 -5.33 -25.82
CA ALA A 70 -9.82 -5.43 -27.23
C ALA A 70 -9.78 -4.05 -27.90
N ARG A 71 -10.71 -3.15 -27.55
CA ARG A 71 -10.74 -1.77 -28.08
C ARG A 71 -9.67 -0.85 -27.49
N ASN A 72 -9.10 -1.19 -26.33
CA ASN A 72 -8.19 -0.30 -25.58
C ASN A 72 -6.79 -0.91 -25.35
N ALA A 73 -6.50 -2.11 -25.85
CA ALA A 73 -5.23 -2.81 -25.61
C ALA A 73 -4.01 -1.95 -25.99
N ASP A 74 -4.07 -1.26 -27.13
CA ASP A 74 -3.00 -0.37 -27.60
C ASP A 74 -2.67 0.77 -26.62
N GLY A 75 -3.64 1.18 -25.79
CA GLY A 75 -3.48 2.25 -24.81
C GLY A 75 -2.81 1.82 -23.49
N ALA A 76 -2.66 0.51 -23.26
CA ALA A 76 -2.10 -0.03 -22.02
C ALA A 76 -0.55 0.07 -21.98
N GLY A 77 0.08 0.18 -23.15
CA GLY A 77 1.53 0.17 -23.27
C GLY A 77 2.14 -1.24 -23.21
N PRO A 78 3.49 -1.33 -23.28
CA PRO A 78 4.20 -2.58 -23.53
C PRO A 78 4.18 -3.60 -22.38
N GLY A 79 3.81 -3.18 -21.16
CA GLY A 79 3.71 -4.07 -19.99
C GLY A 79 2.40 -4.87 -19.93
N PHE A 80 1.44 -4.59 -20.82
CA PHE A 80 0.13 -5.23 -20.78
C PHE A 80 0.19 -6.67 -21.30
N SER A 81 -0.29 -7.61 -20.49
CA SER A 81 -0.44 -9.02 -20.87
C SER A 81 -1.91 -9.33 -21.16
N GLY A 82 -2.24 -9.42 -22.45
CA GLY A 82 -3.58 -9.80 -22.91
C GLY A 82 -4.09 -11.13 -22.34
N PRO A 83 -3.28 -12.21 -22.34
CA PRO A 83 -3.67 -13.48 -21.73
C PRO A 83 -3.93 -13.42 -20.22
N ARG A 84 -3.09 -12.69 -19.46
CA ARG A 84 -3.34 -12.42 -18.03
C ARG A 84 -4.64 -11.64 -17.86
N ALA A 85 -4.85 -10.60 -18.65
CA ALA A 85 -6.04 -9.76 -18.58
C ALA A 85 -7.34 -10.53 -18.86
N ALA A 86 -7.35 -11.38 -19.88
CA ALA A 86 -8.50 -12.23 -20.19
C ALA A 86 -8.84 -13.19 -19.02
N SER A 87 -7.81 -13.80 -18.41
CA SER A 87 -7.99 -14.68 -17.25
C SER A 87 -8.54 -13.92 -16.03
N LEU A 88 -7.98 -12.75 -15.73
CA LEU A 88 -8.42 -11.90 -14.62
C LEU A 88 -9.89 -11.45 -14.79
N ILE A 89 -10.33 -11.13 -16.00
CA ILE A 89 -11.74 -10.81 -16.28
C ILE A 89 -12.65 -11.99 -15.98
N VAL A 90 -12.28 -13.20 -16.39
CA VAL A 90 -13.07 -14.40 -16.08
C VAL A 90 -13.13 -14.64 -14.56
N ASP A 91 -11.99 -14.60 -13.88
CA ASP A 91 -11.91 -14.83 -12.44
C ASP A 91 -12.68 -13.76 -11.64
N ARG A 92 -12.74 -12.52 -12.16
CA ARG A 92 -13.42 -11.40 -11.51
C ARG A 92 -14.94 -11.39 -11.70
N ALA A 93 -15.47 -12.02 -12.75
CA ALA A 93 -16.87 -11.87 -13.18
C ALA A 93 -17.90 -12.18 -12.08
N ARG A 94 -17.61 -13.17 -11.22
CA ARG A 94 -18.45 -13.56 -10.08
C ARG A 94 -18.54 -12.49 -8.99
N TRP A 95 -17.52 -11.65 -8.89
CA TRP A 95 -17.36 -10.60 -7.88
C TRP A 95 -17.52 -9.20 -8.46
N ARG A 96 -18.03 -9.09 -9.69
CA ARG A 96 -18.30 -7.82 -10.37
C ARG A 96 -19.23 -6.95 -9.53
N ARG A 97 -19.05 -5.63 -9.63
CA ARG A 97 -19.85 -4.66 -8.87
C ARG A 97 -20.71 -3.80 -9.78
N PHE A 98 -20.23 -3.54 -10.98
CA PHE A 98 -20.91 -2.73 -11.96
C PHE A 98 -21.25 -3.56 -13.18
N GLU A 99 -22.54 -3.57 -13.53
CA GLU A 99 -23.03 -4.21 -14.75
C GLU A 99 -22.66 -3.38 -15.99
N PRO A 100 -22.56 -4.01 -17.18
CA PRO A 100 -22.29 -3.28 -18.42
C PRO A 100 -23.29 -2.14 -18.64
N GLY A 101 -22.77 -0.96 -18.99
CA GLY A 101 -23.55 0.27 -19.15
C GLY A 101 -23.71 1.11 -17.87
N ALA A 102 -23.33 0.59 -16.70
CA ALA A 102 -23.21 1.40 -15.49
C ALA A 102 -22.02 2.37 -15.60
N PRO A 103 -22.06 3.57 -14.97
CA PRO A 103 -21.03 4.60 -15.12
C PRO A 103 -19.60 4.17 -14.78
N ARG A 104 -19.44 3.10 -13.98
CA ARG A 104 -18.15 2.64 -13.44
C ARG A 104 -17.74 1.26 -13.89
N PHE A 105 -18.49 0.67 -14.82
CA PHE A 105 -18.17 -0.61 -15.42
C PHE A 105 -16.76 -0.58 -16.06
N GLU A 106 -16.49 0.44 -16.87
CA GLU A 106 -15.20 0.56 -17.57
C GLU A 106 -14.04 0.72 -16.59
N GLU A 107 -14.20 1.55 -15.55
CA GLU A 107 -13.19 1.71 -14.49
C GLU A 107 -12.90 0.39 -13.77
N GLU A 108 -13.93 -0.39 -13.44
CA GLU A 108 -13.75 -1.69 -12.80
C GLU A 108 -13.00 -2.65 -13.72
N VAL A 109 -13.41 -2.78 -14.98
CA VAL A 109 -12.75 -3.65 -15.97
C VAL A 109 -11.27 -3.26 -16.15
N MET A 110 -10.97 -1.97 -16.31
CA MET A 110 -9.58 -1.52 -16.51
C MET A 110 -8.70 -1.74 -15.27
N SER A 111 -9.28 -1.59 -14.06
CA SER A 111 -8.55 -1.81 -12.81
C SER A 111 -8.24 -3.28 -12.61
N VAL A 112 -9.23 -4.17 -12.75
CA VAL A 112 -9.10 -5.60 -12.41
C VAL A 112 -8.41 -6.45 -13.48
N SER A 113 -8.21 -5.92 -14.68
CA SER A 113 -7.58 -6.64 -15.81
C SER A 113 -6.07 -6.48 -15.88
N GLY A 114 -5.46 -5.65 -15.03
CA GLY A 114 -4.06 -5.25 -15.16
C GLY A 114 -3.81 -4.23 -16.28
N TRP A 115 -4.85 -3.76 -16.98
CA TRP A 115 -4.73 -2.70 -17.97
C TRP A 115 -4.22 -1.41 -17.33
N LEU A 116 -4.81 -1.00 -16.19
CA LEU A 116 -4.43 0.21 -15.48
C LEU A 116 -3.01 0.15 -14.91
N GLU A 117 -2.60 -1.03 -14.41
CA GLU A 117 -1.23 -1.33 -13.96
C GLU A 117 -0.21 -1.01 -15.07
N ALA A 118 -0.44 -1.54 -16.26
CA ALA A 118 0.42 -1.33 -17.42
C ALA A 118 0.34 0.12 -17.95
N ALA A 119 -0.86 0.70 -18.03
CA ALA A 119 -1.08 2.03 -18.58
C ALA A 119 -0.44 3.12 -17.72
N LEU A 120 -0.62 3.05 -16.40
CA LEU A 120 -0.02 4.02 -15.48
C LEU A 120 1.50 3.95 -15.57
N THR A 121 2.09 2.76 -15.46
CA THR A 121 3.54 2.61 -15.46
C THR A 121 4.19 2.97 -16.81
N SER A 122 3.55 2.65 -17.94
CA SER A 122 4.08 3.00 -19.27
C SER A 122 4.04 4.50 -19.59
N SER A 123 3.18 5.26 -18.89
CA SER A 123 3.08 6.71 -19.05
C SER A 123 4.14 7.50 -18.29
N LEU A 124 4.88 6.85 -17.38
CA LEU A 124 5.84 7.49 -16.49
C LEU A 124 7.26 7.41 -17.05
N ALA A 125 8.00 8.51 -16.90
CA ALA A 125 9.42 8.56 -17.20
C ALA A 125 10.23 8.24 -15.94
N LEU A 126 11.34 7.54 -16.13
CA LEU A 126 12.36 7.35 -15.09
C LEU A 126 12.99 8.69 -14.69
N PRO A 127 13.45 8.85 -13.43
CA PRO A 127 14.20 10.01 -13.02
C PRO A 127 15.47 10.20 -13.86
N GLY A 128 15.86 11.45 -14.11
CA GLY A 128 17.11 11.75 -14.82
C GLY A 128 18.35 11.36 -14.01
N ALA A 129 19.50 11.24 -14.67
CA ALA A 129 20.75 10.78 -14.05
C ALA A 129 21.17 11.57 -12.78
N ALA A 130 20.95 12.88 -12.76
CA ALA A 130 21.22 13.70 -11.59
C ALA A 130 20.27 13.38 -10.42
N ALA A 131 18.98 13.16 -10.71
CA ALA A 131 18.01 12.75 -9.70
C ALA A 131 18.33 11.35 -9.16
N LEU A 132 18.67 10.39 -10.03
CA LEU A 132 19.09 9.04 -9.62
C LEU A 132 20.34 9.06 -8.74
N THR A 133 21.31 9.93 -9.04
CA THR A 133 22.50 10.09 -8.20
C THR A 133 22.11 10.57 -6.80
N ARG A 134 21.22 11.58 -6.73
CA ARG A 134 20.75 12.11 -5.45
C ARG A 134 19.88 11.12 -4.67
N LEU A 135 19.01 10.37 -5.35
CA LEU A 135 18.20 9.31 -4.74
C LEU A 135 19.09 8.22 -4.14
N ALA A 136 20.15 7.81 -4.84
CA ALA A 136 21.12 6.85 -4.31
C ALA A 136 21.82 7.34 -3.03
N GLU A 137 22.09 8.65 -2.91
CA GLU A 137 22.61 9.25 -1.67
C GLU A 137 21.57 9.21 -0.54
N ILE A 138 20.31 9.54 -0.84
CA ILE A 138 19.20 9.53 0.14
C ILE A 138 18.98 8.11 0.68
N HIS A 139 18.98 7.11 -0.19
CA HIS A 139 18.81 5.69 0.17
C HIS A 139 19.99 5.15 0.98
N GLY A 140 21.06 5.94 1.09
CA GLY A 140 22.21 5.61 1.90
C GLY A 140 23.11 4.58 1.22
N ARG A 141 23.39 4.70 -0.09
CA ARG A 141 24.62 4.09 -0.64
C ARG A 141 25.80 4.71 0.11
N ALA A 142 26.17 4.07 1.22
CA ALA A 142 27.23 4.54 2.08
C ALA A 142 28.54 4.57 1.28
N PRO A 143 29.43 5.55 1.51
CA PRO A 143 30.82 5.35 1.15
C PRO A 143 31.28 4.10 1.91
N SER A 144 31.69 3.07 1.16
CA SER A 144 32.25 1.83 1.68
C SER A 144 33.24 2.10 2.83
N GLY A 145 32.87 1.76 4.08
CA GLY A 145 33.81 1.77 5.21
C GLY A 145 33.43 2.51 6.50
N GLY A 146 32.19 2.97 6.68
CA GLY A 146 31.74 3.41 8.01
C GLY A 146 31.75 2.24 9.01
N VAL A 147 32.43 2.38 10.15
CA VAL A 147 32.43 1.37 11.21
C VAL A 147 31.18 1.58 12.06
N PHE A 148 30.36 0.55 12.20
CA PHE A 148 29.24 0.54 13.13
C PHE A 148 29.76 0.61 14.58
N ASP A 149 29.35 1.64 15.31
CA ASP A 149 29.79 1.89 16.69
C ASP A 149 28.62 1.69 17.68
N ALA A 150 28.47 0.45 18.15
CA ALA A 150 27.44 0.08 19.13
C ALA A 150 27.59 0.81 20.48
N ALA A 151 28.82 1.16 20.87
CA ALA A 151 29.07 1.90 22.11
C ALA A 151 28.63 3.36 21.98
N ALA A 152 28.86 3.97 20.81
CA ALA A 152 28.32 5.29 20.50
C ALA A 152 26.80 5.28 20.54
N LEU A 153 26.13 4.25 20.00
CA LEU A 153 24.66 4.13 20.07
C LEU A 153 24.12 4.16 21.49
N THR A 154 24.72 3.39 22.41
CA THR A 154 24.31 3.40 23.82
C THR A 154 24.47 4.78 24.45
N THR A 155 25.53 5.50 24.08
CA THR A 155 25.82 6.82 24.66
C THR A 155 24.96 7.92 24.05
N SER A 156 24.64 7.84 22.75
CA SER A 156 24.00 8.93 22.00
C SER A 156 22.52 8.71 21.72
N VAL A 157 22.08 7.47 21.52
CA VAL A 157 20.70 7.15 21.09
C VAL A 157 19.83 6.78 22.29
N LEU A 158 20.29 5.88 23.16
CA LEU A 158 19.47 5.40 24.29
C LEU A 158 18.92 6.54 25.17
N PRO A 159 19.69 7.57 25.59
CA PRO A 159 19.14 8.65 26.40
C PRO A 159 18.03 9.44 25.70
N GLY A 160 18.18 9.68 24.39
CA GLY A 160 17.18 10.38 23.59
C GLY A 160 15.92 9.55 23.40
N LEU A 161 16.09 8.27 23.05
CA LEU A 161 15.00 7.31 22.89
C LEU A 161 14.21 7.15 24.20
N LYS A 162 14.89 6.94 25.33
CA LYS A 162 14.22 6.81 26.64
C LYS A 162 13.46 8.08 27.02
N ALA A 163 14.03 9.27 26.76
CA ALA A 163 13.34 10.54 27.02
C ALA A 163 12.10 10.73 26.14
N GLU A 164 12.14 10.29 24.88
CA GLU A 164 10.99 10.28 23.97
C GLU A 164 9.90 9.33 24.48
N LEU A 165 10.24 8.08 24.77
CA LEU A 165 9.29 7.07 25.26
C LEU A 165 8.68 7.49 26.60
N ALA A 166 9.47 8.00 27.54
CA ALA A 166 8.97 8.52 28.81
C ALA A 166 8.06 9.74 28.63
N GLY A 167 8.34 10.60 27.64
CA GLY A 167 7.47 11.74 27.31
C GLY A 167 6.11 11.29 26.76
N GLU A 168 6.12 10.23 25.95
CA GLU A 168 4.92 9.62 25.35
C GLU A 168 4.11 8.83 26.38
N SER A 169 4.76 8.12 27.32
CA SER A 169 4.08 7.32 28.35
C SER A 169 3.14 8.15 29.22
N LEU A 170 3.52 9.41 29.49
CA LEU A 170 2.71 10.36 30.25
C LEU A 170 1.33 10.60 29.64
N TRP A 171 1.16 10.39 28.33
CA TRP A 171 -0.14 10.51 27.68
C TRP A 171 -1.06 9.40 28.16
N TRP A 172 -0.54 8.17 28.18
CA TRP A 172 -1.30 6.94 28.42
C TRP A 172 -1.53 6.66 29.91
N GLU A 173 -0.65 7.14 30.80
CA GLU A 173 -0.76 6.95 32.25
C GLU A 173 -1.83 7.82 32.92
N ALA A 174 -2.21 8.96 32.32
CA ALA A 174 -3.05 9.95 32.99
C ALA A 174 -4.55 9.55 33.02
N SER A 175 -5.17 9.47 31.84
CA SER A 175 -6.60 9.19 31.67
C SER A 175 -6.85 8.76 30.23
N SER A 176 -7.44 7.57 30.05
CA SER A 176 -7.85 7.06 28.74
C SER A 176 -9.35 6.86 28.68
N GLU A 177 -9.96 7.18 27.54
CA GLU A 177 -11.34 6.77 27.24
C GLU A 177 -11.34 5.65 26.20
N PRO A 178 -12.17 4.60 26.37
CA PRO A 178 -12.36 3.62 25.32
C PRO A 178 -13.11 4.25 24.13
N GLU A 179 -12.67 3.95 22.92
CA GLU A 179 -13.44 4.15 21.70
C GLU A 179 -14.18 2.86 21.34
N ASP A 180 -15.30 3.03 20.65
CA ASP A 180 -16.09 1.90 20.17
C ASP A 180 -15.38 1.23 18.98
N LEU A 181 -14.97 -0.03 19.14
CA LEU A 181 -14.36 -0.79 18.04
C LEU A 181 -15.28 -0.85 16.81
N SER A 182 -16.61 -0.89 16.98
CA SER A 182 -17.54 -0.89 15.86
C SER A 182 -17.53 0.44 15.09
N TRP A 183 -17.19 1.55 15.75
CA TRP A 183 -16.94 2.82 15.08
C TRP A 183 -15.65 2.74 14.24
N MET A 184 -14.57 2.17 14.80
CA MET A 184 -13.31 1.98 14.09
C MET A 184 -13.48 1.07 12.88
N GLU A 185 -14.17 -0.07 13.02
CA GLU A 185 -14.53 -0.97 11.91
C GLU A 185 -15.31 -0.24 10.81
N SER A 186 -16.28 0.60 11.19
CA SER A 186 -17.05 1.41 10.24
C SER A 186 -16.17 2.43 9.49
N VAL A 187 -15.23 3.08 10.18
CA VAL A 187 -14.24 3.98 9.59
C VAL A 187 -13.33 3.21 8.63
N ALA A 188 -12.79 2.07 9.04
CA ALA A 188 -11.96 1.20 8.21
C ALA A 188 -12.68 0.75 6.93
N ALA A 189 -13.92 0.28 7.04
CA ALA A 189 -14.77 -0.05 5.90
C ALA A 189 -14.98 1.16 4.96
N SER A 190 -15.13 2.36 5.53
CA SER A 190 -15.29 3.59 4.77
C SER A 190 -14.00 3.97 4.03
N ILE A 191 -12.84 3.88 4.67
CA ILE A 191 -11.52 4.16 4.07
C ILE A 191 -11.27 3.19 2.92
N GLN A 192 -11.38 1.87 3.15
CA GLN A 192 -11.15 0.86 2.12
C GLN A 192 -12.12 1.04 0.94
N ARG A 193 -13.40 1.30 1.22
CA ARG A 193 -14.40 1.58 0.18
C ARG A 193 -14.03 2.85 -0.60
N PHE A 194 -13.62 3.92 0.07
CA PHE A 194 -13.20 5.14 -0.59
C PHE A 194 -12.03 4.88 -1.53
N VAL A 195 -10.94 4.25 -1.05
CA VAL A 195 -9.76 3.98 -1.90
C VAL A 195 -10.13 3.14 -3.11
N ARG A 196 -10.97 2.11 -2.92
CA ARG A 196 -11.41 1.23 -4.01
C ARG A 196 -12.38 1.89 -5.00
N ASP A 197 -13.23 2.81 -4.53
CA ASP A 197 -14.37 3.29 -5.29
C ASP A 197 -14.24 4.76 -5.72
N GLN A 198 -13.42 5.58 -5.08
CA GLN A 198 -13.37 7.03 -5.34
C GLN A 198 -11.95 7.59 -5.25
N GLY A 199 -11.03 6.81 -4.69
CA GLY A 199 -9.68 7.21 -4.42
C GLY A 199 -8.77 7.24 -5.65
N PRO A 200 -7.46 7.45 -5.41
CA PRO A 200 -6.45 7.46 -6.46
C PRO A 200 -6.41 6.15 -7.25
N SER A 201 -6.05 6.23 -8.53
CA SER A 201 -6.00 5.07 -9.42
C SER A 201 -4.89 4.06 -9.10
N PHE A 202 -3.81 4.48 -8.43
CA PHE A 202 -2.65 3.63 -8.18
C PHE A 202 -2.93 2.45 -7.24
N PRO A 203 -3.51 2.62 -6.04
CA PRO A 203 -3.89 1.50 -5.18
C PRO A 203 -4.76 0.45 -5.90
N THR A 204 -5.73 0.90 -6.69
CA THR A 204 -6.64 0.02 -7.44
C THR A 204 -6.01 -0.63 -8.67
N ALA A 205 -4.83 -0.17 -9.11
CA ALA A 205 -4.16 -0.75 -10.26
C ALA A 205 -3.39 -2.03 -9.89
N ASN A 206 -3.09 -2.27 -8.61
CA ASN A 206 -2.48 -3.51 -8.15
C ASN A 206 -3.55 -4.62 -8.03
N VAL A 207 -3.74 -5.38 -9.11
CA VAL A 207 -4.75 -6.47 -9.16
C VAL A 207 -4.48 -7.63 -8.20
N ALA A 208 -3.23 -7.78 -7.75
CA ALA A 208 -2.83 -8.80 -6.77
C ALA A 208 -2.84 -8.26 -5.33
N GLY A 209 -3.19 -6.99 -5.14
CA GLY A 209 -3.13 -6.33 -3.85
C GLY A 209 -4.37 -6.53 -2.96
N PRO A 210 -4.34 -5.95 -1.74
CA PRO A 210 -5.36 -6.14 -0.70
C PRO A 210 -6.79 -5.70 -1.08
N LEU A 211 -6.94 -4.93 -2.15
CA LEU A 211 -8.26 -4.51 -2.62
C LEU A 211 -9.00 -5.63 -3.37
N TYR A 212 -8.30 -6.71 -3.73
CA TYR A 212 -8.80 -7.78 -4.59
C TYR A 212 -8.57 -9.20 -4.07
N ASP A 213 -7.65 -9.39 -3.11
CA ASP A 213 -7.30 -10.70 -2.54
C ASP A 213 -8.25 -11.20 -1.44
N GLY A 214 -9.22 -10.39 -1.04
CA GLY A 214 -10.20 -10.71 -0.01
C GLY A 214 -9.91 -10.08 1.36
N PHE A 215 -8.85 -9.27 1.50
CA PHE A 215 -8.62 -8.49 2.71
C PHE A 215 -9.82 -7.58 3.03
N ASP A 216 -10.28 -7.66 4.27
CA ASP A 216 -11.36 -6.83 4.83
C ASP A 216 -10.77 -5.98 5.95
N TYR A 217 -10.62 -4.68 5.69
CA TYR A 217 -9.97 -3.79 6.64
C TYR A 217 -10.77 -3.68 7.94
N ALA A 218 -12.10 -3.61 7.84
CA ALA A 218 -12.96 -3.52 9.02
C ALA A 218 -12.80 -4.76 9.90
N ALA A 219 -12.81 -5.95 9.31
CA ALA A 219 -12.62 -7.19 10.06
C ALA A 219 -11.19 -7.38 10.60
N SER A 220 -10.23 -6.56 10.17
CA SER A 220 -8.81 -6.69 10.53
C SER A 220 -8.35 -5.67 11.56
N VAL A 221 -9.21 -4.72 11.94
CA VAL A 221 -8.94 -3.76 13.02
C VAL A 221 -9.07 -4.45 14.38
N ILE A 222 -8.03 -4.34 15.20
CA ILE A 222 -8.00 -4.85 16.57
C ILE A 222 -7.40 -3.82 17.53
N ASP A 223 -7.73 -3.93 18.82
CA ASP A 223 -7.12 -3.09 19.86
C ASP A 223 -5.62 -3.42 19.96
N ALA A 224 -4.77 -2.39 19.98
CA ALA A 224 -3.33 -2.54 20.17
C ALA A 224 -2.98 -3.30 21.46
N ARG A 225 -3.84 -3.23 22.49
CA ARG A 225 -3.67 -3.99 23.75
C ARG A 225 -3.86 -5.49 23.58
N ALA A 226 -4.39 -5.95 22.44
CA ALA A 226 -4.50 -7.35 22.11
C ALA A 226 -3.29 -7.88 21.33
N ALA A 227 -2.32 -7.03 20.99
CA ALA A 227 -1.04 -7.47 20.46
C ALA A 227 -0.28 -8.29 21.51
N ASP A 228 0.59 -9.18 21.03
CA ASP A 228 1.53 -9.87 21.91
C ASP A 228 2.46 -8.84 22.58
N ASP A 229 2.74 -9.05 23.87
CA ASP A 229 3.63 -8.24 24.71
C ASP A 229 4.73 -9.14 25.32
N ASP A 230 5.31 -9.98 24.47
CA ASP A 230 6.49 -10.77 24.82
C ASP A 230 7.79 -10.04 24.48
N GLU A 231 8.91 -10.66 24.81
CA GLU A 231 10.26 -10.12 24.62
C GLU A 231 10.52 -9.77 23.14
N ASP A 232 10.10 -10.64 22.22
CA ASP A 232 10.26 -10.43 20.77
C ASP A 232 9.42 -9.23 20.29
N ALA A 233 8.20 -9.09 20.79
CA ALA A 233 7.33 -7.96 20.44
C ALA A 233 7.87 -6.62 20.96
N ARG A 234 8.44 -6.60 22.18
CA ARG A 234 9.08 -5.43 22.76
C ARG A 234 10.37 -5.05 22.04
N LEU A 235 11.20 -6.03 21.69
CA LEU A 235 12.38 -5.82 20.85
C LEU A 235 11.98 -5.22 19.49
N ALA A 236 10.99 -5.81 18.82
CA ALA A 236 10.51 -5.33 17.54
C ALA A 236 9.96 -3.89 17.62
N PHE A 237 9.22 -3.57 18.69
CA PHE A 237 8.77 -2.21 18.99
C PHE A 237 9.95 -1.26 19.14
N LEU A 238 10.91 -1.58 20.01
CA LEU A 238 12.05 -0.73 20.28
C LEU A 238 12.92 -0.52 19.03
N ARG A 239 13.08 -1.56 18.20
CA ARG A 239 13.77 -1.48 16.90
C ARG A 239 13.10 -0.46 15.98
N ARG A 240 11.77 -0.52 15.84
CA ARG A 240 11.02 0.48 15.03
C ARG A 240 11.23 1.90 15.56
N ARG A 241 11.11 2.11 16.87
CA ARG A 241 11.32 3.43 17.48
C ARG A 241 12.74 3.93 17.27
N ALA A 242 13.75 3.07 17.43
CA ALA A 242 15.14 3.42 17.20
C ALA A 242 15.41 3.85 15.75
N HIS A 243 14.82 3.17 14.74
CA HIS A 243 14.93 3.57 13.34
C HIS A 243 14.33 4.96 13.06
N LEU A 244 13.18 5.28 13.67
CA LEU A 244 12.49 6.55 13.49
C LEU A 244 13.28 7.75 14.03
N THR A 245 14.15 7.56 15.03
CA THR A 245 15.03 8.64 15.52
C THR A 245 15.98 9.18 14.45
N GLY A 246 16.30 8.38 13.42
CA GLY A 246 17.35 8.68 12.44
C GLY A 246 18.78 8.69 12.98
N ALA A 247 18.96 8.63 14.30
CA ALA A 247 20.25 8.73 14.97
C ALA A 247 21.12 7.47 14.75
N LEU A 248 20.50 6.30 14.57
CA LEU A 248 21.18 5.05 14.21
C LEU A 248 22.04 5.23 12.96
N TYR A 249 21.46 5.79 11.89
CA TYR A 249 22.15 5.97 10.61
C TYR A 249 23.29 7.00 10.69
N SER A 250 23.18 7.96 11.61
CA SER A 250 24.26 8.91 11.89
C SER A 250 25.45 8.25 12.61
N ALA A 251 25.22 7.13 13.31
CA ALA A 251 26.24 6.31 13.96
C ALA A 251 26.81 5.20 13.07
N GLY A 252 26.53 5.23 11.76
CA GLY A 252 27.06 4.26 10.80
C GLY A 252 26.28 2.95 10.72
N TYR A 253 25.07 2.87 11.31
CA TYR A 253 24.16 1.76 11.07
C TYR A 253 23.74 1.69 9.59
N ASP A 254 23.62 0.48 9.08
CA ASP A 254 23.25 0.16 7.70
C ASP A 254 22.30 -1.02 7.75
N HIS A 255 21.02 -0.77 7.50
CA HIS A 255 19.98 -1.78 7.61
C HIS A 255 20.17 -2.94 6.61
N ALA A 256 20.80 -2.68 5.47
CA ALA A 256 21.03 -3.70 4.44
C ALA A 256 22.06 -4.75 4.86
N ARG A 257 22.81 -4.50 5.95
CA ARG A 257 23.86 -5.37 6.46
C ARG A 257 23.33 -6.30 7.55
N PRO A 258 23.31 -7.63 7.33
CA PRO A 258 22.83 -8.58 8.34
C PRO A 258 23.59 -8.49 9.67
N ASP A 259 24.90 -8.26 9.63
CA ASP A 259 25.73 -8.13 10.84
C ASP A 259 25.41 -6.87 11.64
N HIS A 260 24.99 -5.78 10.99
CA HIS A 260 24.50 -4.60 11.67
C HIS A 260 23.13 -4.86 12.31
N ARG A 261 22.22 -5.56 11.61
CA ARG A 261 20.90 -5.93 12.15
C ARG A 261 21.03 -6.80 13.41
N GLU A 262 21.85 -7.85 13.34
CA GLU A 262 22.15 -8.72 14.50
C GLU A 262 22.77 -7.92 15.65
N SER A 263 23.75 -7.05 15.35
CA SER A 263 24.38 -6.22 16.38
C SER A 263 23.43 -5.17 16.99
N LEU A 264 22.44 -4.69 16.25
CA LEU A 264 21.40 -3.80 16.77
C LEU A 264 20.45 -4.58 17.67
N ASP A 265 20.04 -5.78 17.26
CA ASP A 265 19.15 -6.63 18.06
C ASP A 265 19.80 -7.01 19.41
N ASP A 266 21.04 -7.51 19.39
CA ASP A 266 21.82 -7.80 20.60
C ASP A 266 21.92 -6.58 21.54
N LEU A 267 22.06 -5.40 20.96
CA LEU A 267 22.17 -4.15 21.71
C LEU A 267 20.85 -3.75 22.36
N LEU A 268 19.75 -3.83 21.61
CA LEU A 268 18.40 -3.49 22.09
C LEU A 268 17.92 -4.49 23.14
N ASP A 269 18.18 -5.79 22.94
CA ASP A 269 17.92 -6.83 23.94
C ASP A 269 18.71 -6.58 25.22
N GLY A 270 20.00 -6.24 25.09
CA GLY A 270 20.82 -5.85 26.23
C GLY A 270 20.24 -4.65 26.97
N TRP A 271 19.73 -3.63 26.27
CA TRP A 271 19.08 -2.47 26.90
C TRP A 271 17.79 -2.85 27.63
N LEU A 272 16.93 -3.69 27.03
CA LEU A 272 15.69 -4.16 27.67
C LEU A 272 15.99 -4.98 28.93
N ALA A 273 16.98 -5.88 28.87
CA ALA A 273 17.37 -6.71 30.01
C ALA A 273 18.01 -5.93 31.16
N ASP A 274 18.83 -4.91 30.84
CA ASP A 274 19.59 -4.13 31.84
C ASP A 274 18.83 -2.91 32.40
N ASP A 275 17.79 -2.42 31.71
CA ASP A 275 17.00 -1.24 32.12
C ASP A 275 15.49 -1.57 32.24
N PRO A 276 15.02 -2.01 33.42
CA PRO A 276 13.61 -2.34 33.64
C PRO A 276 12.64 -1.19 33.37
N GLU A 277 13.09 0.07 33.51
CA GLU A 277 12.27 1.23 33.20
C GLU A 277 12.04 1.34 31.70
N LEU A 278 13.05 1.02 30.87
CA LEU A 278 12.90 0.97 29.42
C LEU A 278 11.95 -0.15 29.00
N ASP A 279 12.08 -1.33 29.61
CA ASP A 279 11.21 -2.48 29.35
C ASP A 279 9.74 -2.18 29.70
N ASP A 280 9.50 -1.58 30.87
CA ASP A 280 8.15 -1.12 31.28
C ASP A 280 7.58 -0.08 30.29
N LEU A 281 8.40 0.88 29.84
CA LEU A 281 8.01 1.88 28.83
C LEU A 281 7.68 1.21 27.49
N ALA A 282 8.48 0.24 27.05
CA ALA A 282 8.27 -0.48 25.81
C ALA A 282 6.95 -1.26 25.84
N GLY A 283 6.68 -2.04 26.89
CA GLY A 283 5.43 -2.78 27.03
C GLY A 283 4.19 -1.87 27.10
N LEU A 284 4.28 -0.77 27.86
CA LEU A 284 3.19 0.20 27.94
C LEU A 284 2.89 0.83 26.57
N LEU A 285 3.91 1.28 25.85
CA LEU A 285 3.71 1.97 24.57
C LEU A 285 3.34 1.00 23.45
N LEU A 286 3.89 -0.22 23.43
CA LEU A 286 3.52 -1.28 22.50
C LEU A 286 2.01 -1.52 22.53
N GLY A 287 1.44 -1.69 23.73
CA GLY A 287 0.00 -1.89 23.92
C GLY A 287 -0.89 -0.69 23.53
N ASN A 288 -0.32 0.46 23.18
CA ASN A 288 -1.07 1.64 22.74
C ASN A 288 -0.58 2.22 21.40
N SER A 289 0.36 1.55 20.71
CA SER A 289 0.92 2.01 19.45
C SER A 289 0.19 1.39 18.26
N PRO A 290 -0.06 2.16 17.19
CA PRO A 290 -0.56 1.59 15.96
C PRO A 290 0.53 0.70 15.33
N SER A 291 0.10 -0.41 14.73
CA SER A 291 0.97 -1.27 13.93
C SER A 291 0.13 -2.15 13.01
N HIS A 292 0.80 -2.78 12.05
CA HIS A 292 0.22 -3.81 11.22
C HIS A 292 1.13 -5.04 11.24
N GLU A 293 0.52 -6.21 11.21
CA GLU A 293 1.22 -7.49 11.14
C GLU A 293 0.79 -8.20 9.87
N ALA A 294 1.76 -8.52 9.02
CA ALA A 294 1.55 -9.32 7.81
C ALA A 294 1.79 -10.81 8.12
N GLY A 295 0.89 -11.68 7.66
CA GLY A 295 0.94 -13.12 7.90
C GLY A 295 -0.12 -13.87 7.08
N GLU A 296 -0.60 -15.03 7.56
CA GLU A 296 -1.75 -15.71 6.93
C GLU A 296 -3.00 -14.82 6.90
N ARG A 297 -3.10 -13.90 7.86
CA ARG A 297 -4.06 -12.81 7.88
C ARG A 297 -3.36 -11.53 8.33
N THR A 298 -3.61 -10.44 7.62
CA THR A 298 -3.12 -9.13 8.01
C THR A 298 -3.98 -8.56 9.14
N TYR A 299 -3.36 -8.16 10.24
CA TYR A 299 -4.02 -7.46 11.35
C TYR A 299 -3.54 -6.02 11.43
N VAL A 300 -4.43 -5.12 11.83
CA VAL A 300 -4.12 -3.70 12.06
C VAL A 300 -4.47 -3.34 13.49
N HIS A 301 -3.44 -3.16 14.30
CA HIS A 301 -3.52 -2.77 15.70
C HIS A 301 -3.66 -1.26 15.81
N LEU A 302 -4.65 -0.80 16.58
CA LEU A 302 -4.92 0.62 16.78
C LEU A 302 -5.25 0.88 18.26
N PRO A 303 -4.90 2.05 18.82
CA PRO A 303 -5.23 2.35 20.21
C PRO A 303 -6.75 2.53 20.38
N ALA A 304 -7.41 1.53 20.97
CA ALA A 304 -8.85 1.64 21.28
C ALA A 304 -9.11 2.35 22.63
N HIS A 305 -8.06 2.70 23.37
CA HIS A 305 -8.14 3.40 24.66
C HIS A 305 -7.29 4.66 24.64
N VAL A 306 -7.87 5.79 24.25
CA VAL A 306 -7.10 6.96 23.80
C VAL A 306 -6.87 7.97 24.93
N PRO A 307 -5.69 8.65 24.96
CA PRO A 307 -5.28 9.43 26.11
C PRO A 307 -5.94 10.81 26.05
N THR A 308 -7.06 10.98 26.74
CA THR A 308 -7.87 12.21 26.70
C THR A 308 -7.16 13.43 27.28
N GLY A 309 -6.18 13.22 28.17
CA GLY A 309 -5.33 14.30 28.69
C GLY A 309 -4.42 14.91 27.62
N ALA A 310 -3.89 14.10 26.71
CA ALA A 310 -2.97 14.53 25.66
C ALA A 310 -3.70 14.92 24.36
N TRP A 311 -4.68 14.13 23.94
CA TRP A 311 -5.38 14.34 22.66
C TRP A 311 -6.69 15.13 22.81
N GLY A 312 -7.12 15.42 24.04
CA GLY A 312 -8.29 16.24 24.33
C GLY A 312 -9.61 15.48 24.26
N PRO A 313 -10.75 16.18 24.07
CA PRO A 313 -12.07 15.57 24.02
C PRO A 313 -12.30 14.80 22.70
N ARG A 314 -13.35 13.98 22.65
CA ARG A 314 -13.68 13.09 21.51
C ARG A 314 -13.63 13.74 20.14
N GLU A 315 -14.11 14.97 20.04
CA GLU A 315 -14.13 15.74 18.79
C GLU A 315 -12.71 16.10 18.30
N SER A 316 -11.73 16.08 19.20
CA SER A 316 -10.32 16.39 18.90
C SER A 316 -9.50 15.14 18.60
N TRP A 317 -9.70 14.02 19.32
CA TRP A 317 -8.92 12.80 19.06
C TRP A 317 -9.42 11.95 17.91
N ARG A 318 -10.72 11.95 17.60
CA ARG A 318 -11.24 11.15 16.47
C ARG A 318 -10.61 11.49 15.12
N PRO A 319 -10.37 12.76 14.76
CA PRO A 319 -9.59 13.09 13.58
C PRO A 319 -8.17 12.48 13.63
N HIS A 320 -7.49 12.53 14.77
CA HIS A 320 -6.16 11.95 14.91
C HIS A 320 -6.19 10.42 14.74
N LEU A 321 -7.12 9.73 15.39
CA LEU A 321 -7.31 8.28 15.24
C LEU A 321 -7.66 7.92 13.79
N HIS A 322 -8.51 8.70 13.12
CA HIS A 322 -8.78 8.53 11.68
C HIS A 322 -7.50 8.66 10.84
N ALA A 323 -6.61 9.61 11.18
CA ALA A 323 -5.32 9.77 10.52
C ALA A 323 -4.45 8.51 10.66
N LEU A 324 -4.35 7.97 11.89
CA LEU A 324 -3.62 6.74 12.18
C LEU A 324 -4.19 5.56 11.38
N MET A 325 -5.51 5.43 11.30
CA MET A 325 -6.16 4.39 10.51
C MET A 325 -5.83 4.51 9.02
N VAL A 326 -5.80 5.72 8.48
CA VAL A 326 -5.38 5.94 7.09
C VAL A 326 -3.91 5.53 6.91
N HIS A 327 -3.03 5.86 7.86
CA HIS A 327 -1.61 5.50 7.81
C HIS A 327 -1.37 4.00 7.80
N GLU A 328 -1.95 3.28 8.74
CA GLU A 328 -1.81 1.82 8.78
C GLU A 328 -2.43 1.15 7.55
N PHE A 329 -3.52 1.68 7.02
CA PHE A 329 -4.08 1.16 5.78
C PHE A 329 -3.18 1.42 4.56
N VAL A 330 -2.47 2.55 4.53
CA VAL A 330 -1.48 2.82 3.47
C VAL A 330 -0.38 1.78 3.50
N HIS A 331 0.13 1.41 4.69
CA HIS A 331 1.09 0.31 4.83
C HIS A 331 0.57 -1.02 4.31
N VAL A 332 -0.69 -1.37 4.60
CA VAL A 332 -1.32 -2.58 4.06
C VAL A 332 -1.31 -2.58 2.52
N LEU A 333 -1.48 -1.42 1.88
CA LEU A 333 -1.51 -1.29 0.43
C LEU A 333 -0.13 -1.32 -0.24
N ALA A 334 0.97 -1.38 0.52
CA ALA A 334 2.32 -1.43 -0.03
C ALA A 334 2.52 -2.69 -0.89
N HIS A 335 3.16 -2.53 -2.05
CA HIS A 335 3.51 -3.65 -2.90
C HIS A 335 4.65 -4.47 -2.28
N PRO A 336 4.62 -5.83 -2.34
CA PRO A 336 5.71 -6.66 -1.83
C PRO A 336 7.10 -6.27 -2.35
N ASP A 337 7.25 -6.03 -3.65
CA ASP A 337 8.52 -5.56 -4.24
C ASP A 337 9.00 -4.23 -3.66
N PHE A 338 8.10 -3.33 -3.25
CA PHE A 338 8.48 -2.09 -2.56
C PHE A 338 9.02 -2.40 -1.17
N THR A 339 8.30 -3.23 -0.40
CA THR A 339 8.72 -3.67 0.93
C THR A 339 10.08 -4.36 0.87
N GLU A 340 10.28 -5.31 -0.06
CA GLU A 340 11.54 -6.01 -0.28
C GLU A 340 12.68 -5.05 -0.64
N ALA A 341 12.45 -4.11 -1.55
CA ALA A 341 13.46 -3.13 -1.95
C ALA A 341 13.84 -2.19 -0.79
N THR A 342 12.87 -1.81 0.06
CA THR A 342 13.18 -1.02 1.26
C THR A 342 13.97 -1.82 2.29
N GLU A 343 13.64 -3.09 2.54
CA GLU A 343 14.41 -3.98 3.43
C GLU A 343 15.87 -4.18 2.95
N ALA A 344 16.11 -4.08 1.63
CA ALA A 344 17.44 -4.14 1.06
C ALA A 344 18.21 -2.79 1.09
N ALA A 345 17.56 -1.69 1.47
CA ALA A 345 18.16 -0.37 1.51
C ALA A 345 18.76 -0.03 2.87
N ALA A 346 19.88 0.70 2.88
CA ALA A 346 20.59 1.03 4.12
C ALA A 346 19.75 1.83 5.13
N ARG A 347 18.80 2.63 4.63
CA ARG A 347 17.83 3.41 5.42
C ARG A 347 16.39 2.91 5.28
N GLY A 348 16.22 1.65 4.89
CA GLY A 348 14.95 1.01 4.56
C GLY A 348 13.76 1.41 5.43
N PRO A 349 13.79 1.11 6.74
CA PRO A 349 12.67 1.41 7.64
C PRO A 349 12.26 2.88 7.66
N LEU A 350 13.22 3.81 7.60
CA LEU A 350 12.93 5.24 7.58
C LEU A 350 12.35 5.69 6.23
N LEU A 351 12.74 5.04 5.14
CA LEU A 351 12.19 5.28 3.81
C LEU A 351 10.75 4.77 3.70
N ALA A 352 10.48 3.57 4.20
CA ALA A 352 9.15 2.95 4.18
C ALA A 352 8.14 3.81 4.95
N GLU A 353 8.45 4.19 6.20
CA GLU A 353 7.57 5.05 7.01
C GLU A 353 7.41 6.45 6.41
N GLY A 354 8.49 7.08 5.94
CA GLY A 354 8.41 8.40 5.34
C GLY A 354 7.56 8.43 4.06
N ILE A 355 7.66 7.41 3.20
CA ILE A 355 6.81 7.31 2.00
C ILE A 355 5.36 7.00 2.39
N ALA A 356 5.13 6.14 3.39
CA ALA A 356 3.80 5.92 3.94
C ALA A 356 3.19 7.23 4.45
N ASP A 357 3.92 8.03 5.23
CA ASP A 357 3.46 9.35 5.70
C ASP A 357 3.05 10.28 4.55
N LEU A 358 3.88 10.33 3.50
CA LEU A 358 3.61 11.16 2.32
C LEU A 358 2.30 10.74 1.66
N LEU A 359 2.08 9.44 1.49
CA LEU A 359 0.88 8.89 0.86
C LEU A 359 -0.35 8.98 1.78
N THR A 360 -0.16 8.89 3.10
CA THR A 360 -1.17 9.17 4.12
C THR A 360 -1.65 10.61 4.01
N ALA A 361 -0.73 11.58 3.90
CA ALA A 361 -1.08 12.99 3.72
C ALA A 361 -1.87 13.23 2.42
N ASP A 362 -1.43 12.63 1.31
CA ASP A 362 -2.14 12.69 0.01
C ASP A 362 -3.57 12.12 0.11
N LEU A 363 -3.75 11.00 0.83
CA LEU A 363 -5.05 10.34 0.98
C LEU A 363 -5.96 11.10 1.96
N LEU A 364 -5.42 11.66 3.03
CA LEU A 364 -6.16 12.50 3.98
C LEU A 364 -6.67 13.78 3.32
N ASP A 365 -5.90 14.42 2.44
CA ASP A 365 -6.38 15.60 1.71
C ASP A 365 -7.64 15.30 0.88
N ALA A 366 -7.76 14.08 0.35
CA ALA A 366 -8.93 13.63 -0.38
C ALA A 366 -10.11 13.19 0.51
N LEU A 367 -9.82 12.54 1.65
CA LEU A 367 -10.84 12.02 2.58
C LEU A 367 -11.40 13.09 3.51
N THR A 368 -10.52 13.86 4.13
CA THR A 368 -10.82 14.85 5.17
C THR A 368 -9.98 16.12 4.96
N PRO A 369 -10.34 16.97 3.97
CA PRO A 369 -9.56 18.15 3.61
C PRO A 369 -9.25 19.06 4.81
N GLY A 370 -8.00 19.50 4.92
CA GLY A 370 -7.52 20.36 6.01
C GLY A 370 -6.97 19.63 7.24
N GLN A 371 -7.01 18.30 7.24
CA GLN A 371 -6.30 17.49 8.22
C GLN A 371 -4.80 17.48 7.91
N VAL A 372 -3.96 17.75 8.91
CA VAL A 372 -2.50 17.79 8.76
C VAL A 372 -1.89 16.48 9.24
N TRP A 373 -0.99 15.93 8.43
CA TRP A 373 -0.17 14.77 8.75
C TRP A 373 1.32 15.13 8.63
N THR A 374 2.14 14.62 9.54
CA THR A 374 3.57 14.91 9.55
C THR A 374 4.28 13.94 8.62
N ILE A 375 5.14 14.46 7.74
CA ILE A 375 5.94 13.63 6.84
C ILE A 375 7.35 13.52 7.41
N HIS A 376 7.79 12.31 7.71
CA HIS A 376 9.14 12.07 8.24
C HIS A 376 10.17 11.78 7.13
N GLY A 377 11.44 11.92 7.49
CA GLY A 377 12.57 11.54 6.65
C GLY A 377 12.70 12.35 5.35
N SER A 378 13.18 11.69 4.30
CA SER A 378 13.48 12.31 2.99
C SER A 378 12.37 12.12 1.96
N ALA A 379 11.16 11.67 2.35
CA ALA A 379 10.10 11.31 1.40
C ALA A 379 9.63 12.47 0.52
N ALA A 380 9.53 13.68 1.09
CA ALA A 380 9.22 14.88 0.31
C ALA A 380 10.30 15.18 -0.75
N GLU A 381 11.58 15.00 -0.41
CA GLU A 381 12.69 15.17 -1.35
C GLU A 381 12.67 14.09 -2.45
N ILE A 382 12.39 12.83 -2.09
CA ILE A 382 12.22 11.74 -3.06
C ILE A 382 11.10 12.07 -4.05
N ARG A 383 9.95 12.54 -3.57
CA ARG A 383 8.84 12.98 -4.42
C ARG A 383 9.25 14.12 -5.34
N ASP A 384 9.99 15.11 -4.84
CA ASP A 384 10.40 16.27 -5.64
C ASP A 384 11.43 15.87 -6.73
N LEU A 385 12.23 14.84 -6.49
CA LEU A 385 13.23 14.31 -7.44
C LEU A 385 12.62 13.35 -8.48
N ALA A 386 11.75 12.45 -8.05
CA ALA A 386 11.18 11.39 -8.89
C ALA A 386 9.85 11.81 -9.54
N GLY A 387 9.03 12.56 -8.82
CA GLY A 387 7.64 12.88 -9.16
C GLY A 387 6.62 12.13 -8.29
N ALA A 388 5.45 12.74 -8.07
CA ALA A 388 4.41 12.16 -7.21
C ALA A 388 3.84 10.84 -7.74
N ASP A 389 3.63 10.74 -9.05
CA ASP A 389 3.11 9.52 -9.67
C ASP A 389 4.16 8.40 -9.70
N GLN A 390 5.44 8.75 -9.80
CA GLN A 390 6.56 7.81 -9.68
C GLN A 390 6.64 7.18 -8.29
N VAL A 391 6.49 7.98 -7.24
CA VAL A 391 6.43 7.46 -5.86
C VAL A 391 5.23 6.52 -5.69
N LYS A 392 4.06 6.88 -6.23
CA LYS A 392 2.86 6.02 -6.19
C LYS A 392 3.03 4.73 -6.98
N ALA A 393 3.69 4.79 -8.14
CA ALA A 393 4.02 3.60 -8.93
C ALA A 393 5.01 2.68 -8.21
N ALA A 394 6.03 3.24 -7.57
CA ALA A 394 6.97 2.48 -6.76
C ALA A 394 6.25 1.78 -5.59
N TYR A 395 5.48 2.55 -4.82
CA TYR A 395 4.83 2.06 -3.60
C TYR A 395 3.70 1.05 -3.88
N TYR A 396 2.75 1.38 -4.75
CA TYR A 396 1.56 0.55 -4.96
C TYR A 396 1.74 -0.52 -6.05
N LEU A 397 2.66 -0.33 -7.01
CA LEU A 397 2.82 -1.20 -8.18
C LEU A 397 4.22 -1.86 -8.25
N GLY A 398 5.05 -1.73 -7.22
CA GLY A 398 6.35 -2.39 -7.14
C GLY A 398 7.41 -1.84 -8.10
N ARG A 399 7.15 -0.71 -8.78
CA ARG A 399 8.09 -0.11 -9.74
C ARG A 399 9.13 0.76 -9.06
N VAL A 400 9.94 0.10 -8.22
CA VAL A 400 10.97 0.71 -7.36
C VAL A 400 12.08 1.42 -8.14
N ASP A 401 12.24 1.06 -9.42
CA ASP A 401 13.10 1.76 -10.39
C ASP A 401 12.70 3.24 -10.59
N PHE A 402 11.43 3.59 -10.41
CA PHE A 402 10.98 4.99 -10.49
C PHE A 402 11.48 5.88 -9.36
N ILE A 403 11.96 5.30 -8.26
CA ILE A 403 12.59 6.04 -7.16
C ILE A 403 14.06 5.68 -6.97
N GLY A 404 14.63 4.78 -7.77
CA GLY A 404 16.06 4.42 -7.71
C GLY A 404 16.41 3.47 -6.55
N LEU A 405 15.53 2.51 -6.28
CA LEU A 405 15.70 1.43 -5.29
C LEU A 405 16.01 0.06 -5.94
N ASP A 406 16.40 0.04 -7.22
CA ASP A 406 16.71 -1.17 -8.00
C ASP A 406 18.12 -1.76 -7.77
#